data_AF-A0A674GF00-F1
#
_entry.id   AF-A0A674GF00-F1
#
_cell.length_a   1.000
_cell.length_b   1.000
_cell.length_c   1.000
_cell.angle_alpha   90.00
_cell.angle_beta   90.00
_cell.angle_gamma   90.00
#
_symmetry.space_group_name_H-M   'P 1'
#
loop_
_entity.id
_entity.type
_entity.pdbx_description
1 polymer ?
#
loop_
_entity_poly.entity_id
_entity_poly.type
_entity_poly.pdbx_seq_one_letter_code
_entity_poly.pdbx_strand_id
1 'polypeptide(L)'
;MDIGGLETVVANSAYVSARGGPGGGGKERRSKARLRLPHISQCEALRAQLGGTAQNGAPNGAPPGHAQDGGQETSFRWQCVEQPIGKLLFRRFLEGRPEFAPAGALWAEIEAFEQCEDAEREEAAKRLRSRFFTPGGSEHCGFLSAAATAAPPAGSAPAGDAFVPARRELLAHLEAAAWGPYRGSPEFGRFVQFKWLEGQAVSADAFAEFRVLGKGGFGEVCACQRRATGKMYANKRLNKKRLKKRKGYEAALVEKRILARVHSRFIVSLACAFQTKTDLCLVMTIMNGGDLRYHIYNVDEENPGFAEPRAVFYTAQILLGLEHLHQHRIVYRDLKPENVLLDDAGHVRLSDMGLAVELKDGESKTRGYAGTPGFMAPELLKNEDYDWSVDYFTLGVTVYEMLEAKGPFRRRGEKVENKEVTRRILNDPVTYSEKFSAAAREACEGLLAKDPQARLGFRDNGCAQLKAHPFFRSINWGRLEAGLVPPPFVPDPRRVYAKDLGDVGAFSTVKGVELDAGDAALCDAFASGTVPIPWQEELIETGVFQELNVWGAPGTLPPDLDPNAAGGAGGGKSSTCHLL
;
A
#
# COMPACT_ATOMS: atom_id res chain seq x y z
N MET A 1 9.66 -22.15 -36.20
CA MET A 1 9.76 -21.15 -35.13
C MET A 1 8.44 -21.15 -34.40
N ASP A 2 8.45 -21.46 -33.12
CA ASP A 2 7.26 -21.37 -32.28
C ASP A 2 6.85 -19.90 -32.16
N ILE A 3 5.67 -19.55 -32.69
CA ILE A 3 5.15 -18.18 -32.72
C ILE A 3 4.96 -17.65 -31.28
N GLY A 4 4.60 -18.51 -30.33
CA GLY A 4 4.42 -18.13 -28.92
C GLY A 4 5.73 -17.75 -28.23
N GLY A 5 6.84 -18.36 -28.64
CA GLY A 5 8.18 -18.00 -28.16
C GLY A 5 8.62 -16.61 -28.63
N LEU A 6 8.36 -16.27 -29.90
CA LEU A 6 8.71 -14.95 -30.45
C LEU A 6 7.89 -13.82 -29.83
N GLU A 7 6.57 -14.00 -29.67
CA GLU A 7 5.70 -13.03 -29.00
C GLU A 7 6.16 -12.77 -27.56
N THR A 8 6.54 -13.82 -26.83
CA THR A 8 7.09 -13.71 -25.48
C THR A 8 8.38 -12.90 -25.46
N VAL A 9 9.34 -13.19 -26.35
CA VAL A 9 10.62 -12.45 -26.40
C VAL A 9 10.40 -10.95 -26.69
N VAL A 10 9.52 -10.63 -27.64
CA VAL A 10 9.20 -9.23 -28.00
C VAL A 10 8.55 -8.50 -26.82
N ALA A 11 7.53 -9.12 -26.19
CA ALA A 11 6.84 -8.54 -25.04
C ALA A 11 7.78 -8.37 -23.84
N ASN A 12 8.65 -9.34 -23.58
CA ASN A 12 9.66 -9.28 -22.51
C ASN A 12 10.64 -8.14 -22.76
N SER A 13 11.13 -8.00 -23.98
CA SER A 13 12.11 -6.96 -24.33
C SER A 13 11.53 -5.55 -24.19
N ALA A 14 10.30 -5.33 -24.70
CA ALA A 14 9.60 -4.05 -24.55
C ALA A 14 9.35 -3.71 -23.07
N TYR A 15 8.95 -4.71 -22.28
CA TYR A 15 8.70 -4.57 -20.85
C TYR A 15 9.96 -4.26 -20.04
N VAL A 16 11.05 -4.99 -20.26
CA VAL A 16 12.34 -4.74 -19.58
C VAL A 16 12.88 -3.37 -19.96
N SER A 17 12.73 -2.95 -21.23
CA SER A 17 13.10 -1.60 -21.65
C SER A 17 12.29 -0.52 -20.91
N ALA A 18 10.98 -0.72 -20.72
CA ALA A 18 10.12 0.24 -20.02
C ALA A 18 10.43 0.33 -18.51
N ARG A 19 10.93 -0.74 -17.89
CA ARG A 19 11.42 -0.73 -16.50
C ARG A 19 12.65 0.16 -16.31
N GLY A 20 13.47 0.32 -17.35
CA GLY A 20 14.68 1.14 -17.32
C GLY A 20 14.44 2.66 -17.33
N GLY A 21 13.18 3.12 -17.41
CA GLY A 21 12.80 4.52 -17.39
C GLY A 21 11.90 4.91 -18.58
N PRO A 22 11.34 6.14 -18.57
CA PRO A 22 10.43 6.59 -19.61
C PRO A 22 11.13 6.67 -20.97
N GLY A 23 10.63 5.91 -21.94
CA GLY A 23 11.06 5.98 -23.32
C GLY A 23 10.42 7.18 -24.01
N GLY A 24 11.06 8.35 -23.90
CA GLY A 24 10.53 9.69 -24.24
C GLY A 24 9.85 9.89 -25.61
N GLY A 25 8.69 9.27 -25.81
CA GLY A 25 7.91 9.30 -27.04
C GLY A 25 6.96 10.50 -27.13
N GLY A 26 6.49 10.83 -28.34
CA GLY A 26 5.64 12.01 -28.56
C GLY A 26 4.30 12.01 -27.80
N LYS A 27 3.71 10.83 -27.53
CA LYS A 27 2.48 10.70 -26.72
C LYS A 27 2.72 11.02 -25.24
N GLU A 28 3.87 10.64 -24.69
CA GLU A 28 4.25 10.92 -23.29
C GLU A 28 4.44 12.42 -23.08
N ARG A 29 5.14 13.09 -24.00
CA ARG A 29 5.30 14.56 -23.97
C ARG A 29 3.96 15.28 -23.96
N ARG A 30 3.00 14.83 -24.78
CA ARG A 30 1.64 15.40 -24.81
C ARG A 30 0.87 15.15 -23.52
N SER A 31 0.99 13.97 -22.93
CA SER A 31 0.34 13.65 -21.65
C SER A 31 0.95 14.42 -20.49
N LYS A 32 2.28 14.54 -20.43
CA LYS A 32 2.98 15.38 -19.44
C LYS A 32 2.57 16.84 -19.56
N ALA A 33 2.40 17.36 -20.77
CA ALA A 33 1.91 18.72 -21.01
C ALA A 33 0.47 18.99 -20.50
N ARG A 34 -0.33 17.94 -20.21
CA ARG A 34 -1.65 18.06 -19.58
C ARG A 34 -1.59 18.23 -18.06
N LEU A 35 -0.48 17.87 -17.41
CA LEU A 35 -0.26 18.16 -16.00
C LEU A 35 0.17 19.62 -15.86
N ARG A 36 -0.80 20.49 -15.57
CA ARG A 36 -0.57 21.92 -15.28
C ARG A 36 -1.43 22.32 -14.11
N LEU A 37 -0.84 22.98 -13.12
CA LEU A 37 -1.61 23.52 -12.01
C LEU A 37 -2.64 24.53 -12.56
N PRO A 38 -3.92 24.40 -12.17
CA PRO A 38 -4.93 25.37 -12.55
C PRO A 38 -4.66 26.71 -11.87
N HIS A 39 -5.19 27.80 -12.44
CA HIS A 39 -5.21 29.08 -11.72
C HIS A 39 -6.07 28.94 -10.45
N ILE A 40 -5.65 29.54 -9.34
CA ILE A 40 -6.28 29.35 -8.02
C ILE A 40 -7.78 29.66 -7.99
N SER A 41 -8.26 30.57 -8.84
CA SER A 41 -9.69 30.88 -8.98
C SER A 41 -10.54 29.69 -9.47
N GLN A 42 -9.95 28.77 -10.23
CA GLN A 42 -10.62 27.52 -10.66
C GLN A 42 -10.76 26.51 -9.51
N CYS A 43 -10.08 26.76 -8.39
CA CYS A 43 -10.04 25.89 -7.23
C CYS A 43 -10.91 26.39 -6.06
N GLU A 44 -11.62 27.51 -6.19
CA GLU A 44 -12.35 28.14 -5.07
C GLU A 44 -13.38 27.21 -4.43
N ALA A 45 -14.18 26.51 -5.25
CA ALA A 45 -15.17 25.55 -4.75
C ALA A 45 -14.50 24.40 -3.98
N LEU A 46 -13.40 23.85 -4.52
CA LEU A 46 -12.64 22.79 -3.88
C LEU A 46 -11.97 23.29 -2.59
N ARG A 47 -11.49 24.54 -2.57
CA ARG A 47 -10.90 25.18 -1.39
C ARG A 47 -11.94 25.30 -0.26
N ALA A 48 -13.17 25.70 -0.58
CA ALA A 48 -14.25 25.77 0.40
C ALA A 48 -14.64 24.39 0.95
N GLN A 49 -14.70 23.38 0.08
CA GLN A 49 -14.96 21.99 0.47
C GLN A 49 -13.88 21.46 1.42
N LEU A 50 -12.60 21.55 1.02
CA LEU A 50 -11.48 21.04 1.81
C LEU A 50 -11.23 21.86 3.09
N GLY A 51 -11.60 23.15 3.09
CA GLY A 51 -11.50 24.05 4.23
C GLY A 51 -12.58 23.83 5.29
N GLY A 52 -13.63 23.05 4.99
CA GLY A 52 -14.77 22.81 5.88
C GLY A 52 -15.77 23.98 5.96
N THR A 53 -15.75 24.89 4.98
CA THR A 53 -16.62 26.09 4.95
C THR A 53 -17.75 26.00 3.93
N ALA A 54 -17.83 24.92 3.16
CA ALA A 54 -18.91 24.69 2.21
C ALA A 54 -20.25 24.43 2.92
N GLN A 55 -21.26 25.27 2.68
CA GLN A 55 -22.67 24.91 2.92
C GLN A 55 -23.05 23.79 1.93
N ASN A 56 -23.70 22.74 2.42
CA ASN A 56 -24.17 21.57 1.68
C ASN A 56 -24.65 21.90 0.24
N GLY A 57 -23.76 21.68 -0.73
CA GLY A 57 -24.01 21.89 -2.14
C GLY A 57 -23.00 21.09 -2.94
N ALA A 58 -23.15 19.76 -2.94
CA ALA A 58 -22.32 18.90 -3.77
C ALA A 58 -22.49 19.27 -5.25
N PRO A 59 -21.40 19.44 -6.03
CA PRO A 59 -21.53 19.47 -7.47
C PRO A 59 -21.97 18.09 -7.95
N ASN A 60 -23.02 18.04 -8.77
CA ASN A 60 -23.49 16.85 -9.46
C ASN A 60 -22.32 16.22 -10.24
N GLY A 61 -21.79 15.08 -9.78
CA GLY A 61 -20.76 14.34 -10.50
C GLY A 61 -19.74 13.56 -9.66
N ALA A 62 -19.69 13.74 -8.34
CA ALA A 62 -18.86 12.87 -7.49
C ALA A 62 -19.52 11.48 -7.34
N PRO A 63 -18.82 10.37 -7.58
CA PRO A 63 -19.38 9.03 -7.46
C PRO A 63 -19.81 8.78 -5.99
N PRO A 64 -20.99 8.17 -5.78
CA PRO A 64 -21.51 7.88 -4.44
C PRO A 64 -20.71 6.74 -3.82
N GLY A 65 -19.59 7.07 -3.16
CA GLY A 65 -18.75 6.12 -2.41
C GLY A 65 -18.08 6.70 -1.18
N HIS A 66 -18.14 8.03 -0.98
CA HIS A 66 -17.46 8.74 0.12
C HIS A 66 -18.41 9.35 1.16
N ALA A 67 -19.71 9.06 1.09
CA ALA A 67 -20.73 9.74 1.90
C ALA A 67 -20.68 9.46 3.43
N GLN A 68 -19.84 8.52 3.89
CA GLN A 68 -19.61 8.29 5.33
C GLN A 68 -18.40 9.03 5.90
N ASP A 69 -17.64 9.77 5.09
CA ASP A 69 -16.27 10.17 5.44
C ASP A 69 -15.98 11.68 5.31
N GLY A 70 -17.03 12.51 5.21
CA GLY A 70 -16.88 13.97 5.02
C GLY A 70 -16.06 14.67 6.12
N GLY A 71 -15.96 14.07 7.31
CA GLY A 71 -15.09 14.55 8.39
C GLY A 71 -13.60 14.21 8.19
N GLN A 72 -13.27 13.09 7.55
CA GLN A 72 -11.88 12.69 7.31
C GLN A 72 -11.23 13.60 6.28
N GLU A 73 -11.91 13.90 5.17
CA GLU A 73 -11.34 14.72 4.07
C GLU A 73 -10.93 16.13 4.53
N THR A 74 -11.60 16.69 5.53
CA THR A 74 -11.34 18.05 6.07
C THR A 74 -10.42 18.06 7.29
N SER A 75 -10.00 16.89 7.78
CA SER A 75 -9.19 16.77 9.00
C SER A 75 -7.73 17.16 8.79
N PHE A 76 -7.12 17.74 9.84
CA PHE A 76 -5.68 18.02 9.87
C PHE A 76 -4.85 16.77 9.63
N ARG A 77 -5.21 15.67 10.30
CA ARG A 77 -4.51 14.39 10.19
C ARG A 77 -4.47 13.90 8.74
N TRP A 78 -5.61 13.87 8.05
CA TRP A 78 -5.67 13.40 6.67
C TRP A 78 -4.87 14.29 5.71
N GLN A 79 -5.00 15.61 5.84
CA GLN A 79 -4.40 16.54 4.88
C GLN A 79 -2.92 16.82 5.15
N CYS A 80 -2.50 16.94 6.41
CA CYS A 80 -1.14 17.37 6.78
C CYS A 80 -0.22 16.24 7.26
N VAL A 81 -0.76 15.07 7.60
CA VAL A 81 0.02 13.94 8.13
C VAL A 81 0.02 12.76 7.18
N GLU A 82 -1.14 12.37 6.65
CA GLU A 82 -1.29 11.15 5.85
C GLU A 82 -1.10 11.38 4.35
N GLN A 83 -1.55 12.52 3.81
CA GLN A 83 -1.35 12.88 2.40
C GLN A 83 0.08 13.41 2.15
N PRO A 84 0.90 12.73 1.30
CA PRO A 84 2.31 13.08 1.12
C PRO A 84 2.57 14.52 0.66
N ILE A 85 1.82 15.00 -0.35
CA ILE A 85 1.98 16.38 -0.85
C ILE A 85 1.51 17.37 0.21
N GLY A 86 0.41 17.08 0.90
CA GLY A 86 -0.11 17.94 1.97
C GLY A 86 0.86 18.04 3.15
N LYS A 87 1.50 16.94 3.56
CA LYS A 87 2.56 16.91 4.57
C LYS A 87 3.78 17.74 4.16
N LEU A 88 4.23 17.64 2.91
CA LEU A 88 5.35 18.44 2.40
C LEU A 88 5.04 19.94 2.40
N LEU A 89 3.84 20.31 1.94
CA LEU A 89 3.39 21.71 1.93
C LEU A 89 3.17 22.26 3.34
N PHE A 90 2.66 21.43 4.27
CA PHE A 90 2.52 21.81 5.67
C PHE A 90 3.88 22.00 6.35
N ARG A 91 4.87 21.12 6.10
CA ARG A 91 6.24 21.30 6.60
C ARG A 91 6.88 22.59 6.10
N ARG A 92 6.75 22.88 4.81
CA ARG A 92 7.20 24.16 4.23
C ARG A 92 6.55 25.36 4.94
N PHE A 93 5.26 25.27 5.24
CA PHE A 93 4.55 26.31 5.99
C PHE A 93 5.13 26.51 7.41
N LEU A 94 5.48 25.42 8.12
CA LEU A 94 6.11 25.49 9.44
C LEU A 94 7.52 26.09 9.36
N GLU A 95 8.32 25.71 8.35
CA GLU A 95 9.69 26.22 8.14
C GLU A 95 9.72 27.74 7.89
N GLY A 96 8.66 28.29 7.27
CA GLY A 96 8.52 29.73 7.05
C GLY A 96 8.17 30.55 8.30
N ARG A 97 8.02 29.92 9.47
CA ARG A 97 7.44 30.52 10.67
C ARG A 97 8.23 30.19 11.94
N PRO A 98 8.97 31.16 12.51
CA PRO A 98 9.80 30.93 13.69
C PRO A 98 9.04 30.35 14.89
N GLU A 99 7.76 30.69 15.05
CA GLU A 99 6.92 30.18 16.14
C GLU A 99 6.70 28.66 16.11
N PHE A 100 6.85 28.03 14.93
CA PHE A 100 6.68 26.57 14.76
C PHE A 100 7.99 25.81 14.58
N ALA A 101 9.13 26.50 14.54
CA ALA A 101 10.43 25.87 14.29
C ALA A 101 10.75 24.73 15.29
N PRO A 102 10.56 24.88 16.62
CA PRO A 102 10.79 23.78 17.56
C PRO A 102 9.88 22.56 17.32
N ALA A 103 8.60 22.79 17.05
CA ALA A 103 7.63 21.71 16.80
C ALA A 103 7.93 20.97 15.49
N GLY A 104 8.30 21.70 14.43
CA GLY A 104 8.73 21.12 13.15
C GLY A 104 10.00 20.29 13.29
N ALA A 105 11.00 20.80 14.03
CA ALA A 105 12.24 20.07 14.31
C ALA A 105 12.01 18.82 15.16
N LEU A 106 11.16 18.89 16.20
CA LEU A 106 10.78 17.73 16.99
C LEU A 106 10.11 16.65 16.12
N TRP A 107 9.22 17.04 15.19
CA TRP A 107 8.60 16.08 14.28
C TRP A 107 9.66 15.31 13.48
N ALA A 108 10.59 16.03 12.85
CA ALA A 108 11.65 15.41 12.06
C ALA A 108 12.53 14.46 12.90
N GLU A 109 12.88 14.86 14.12
CA GLU A 109 13.74 14.04 15.00
C GLU A 109 13.02 12.80 15.56
N ILE A 110 11.71 12.86 15.83
CA ILE A 110 10.93 11.66 16.18
C ILE A 110 10.93 10.67 15.01
N GLU A 111 10.67 11.14 13.78
CA GLU A 111 10.69 10.26 12.60
C GLU A 111 12.07 9.67 12.33
N ALA A 112 13.15 10.43 12.58
CA ALA A 112 14.52 9.93 12.49
C ALA A 112 14.84 8.88 13.57
N PHE A 113 14.37 9.10 14.80
CA PHE A 113 14.51 8.13 15.89
C PHE A 113 13.83 6.80 15.59
N GLU A 114 12.61 6.83 15.05
CA GLU A 114 11.86 5.61 14.65
C GLU A 114 12.64 4.75 13.63
N GLN A 115 13.61 5.34 12.92
CA GLN A 115 14.38 4.71 11.84
C GLN A 115 15.84 4.35 12.24
N CYS A 116 16.30 4.75 13.43
CA CYS A 116 17.70 4.57 13.84
C CYS A 116 18.05 3.11 14.15
N GLU A 117 19.33 2.78 13.99
CA GLU A 117 19.87 1.47 14.37
C GLU A 117 19.80 1.27 15.90
N ASP A 118 19.67 0.02 16.35
CA ASP A 118 19.56 -0.28 17.79
C ASP A 118 20.76 0.27 18.57
N ALA A 119 21.97 0.24 17.98
CA ALA A 119 23.19 0.76 18.57
C ALA A 119 23.21 2.29 18.74
N GLU A 120 22.45 3.03 17.92
CA GLU A 120 22.41 4.50 17.94
C GLU A 120 21.23 5.04 18.76
N ARG A 121 20.27 4.17 19.09
CA ARG A 121 18.98 4.55 19.67
C ARG A 121 19.12 5.23 21.02
N GLU A 122 20.04 4.77 21.86
CA GLU A 122 20.26 5.39 23.17
C GLU A 122 20.72 6.85 23.04
N GLU A 123 21.67 7.11 22.14
CA GLU A 123 22.21 8.44 21.93
C GLU A 123 21.21 9.37 21.23
N ALA A 124 20.45 8.84 20.26
CA ALA A 124 19.36 9.56 19.62
C ALA A 124 18.27 9.95 20.64
N ALA A 125 17.90 9.04 21.55
CA ALA A 125 16.94 9.34 22.62
C ALA A 125 17.46 10.42 23.58
N LYS A 126 18.74 10.37 23.97
CA LYS A 126 19.37 11.40 24.82
C LYS A 126 19.35 12.76 24.15
N ARG A 127 19.73 12.83 22.87
CA ARG A 127 19.71 14.07 22.06
C ARG A 127 18.32 14.67 21.97
N LEU A 128 17.31 13.83 21.69
CA LEU A 128 15.92 14.28 21.58
C LEU A 128 15.42 14.86 22.92
N ARG A 129 15.70 14.18 24.03
CA ARG A 129 15.29 14.62 25.38
C ARG A 129 15.98 15.92 25.80
N SER A 130 17.29 16.05 25.59
CA SER A 130 18.05 17.25 25.97
C SER A 130 17.64 18.47 25.15
N ARG A 131 17.40 18.29 23.85
CA ARG A 131 17.06 19.39 22.92
C ARG A 131 15.62 19.89 23.07
N PHE A 132 14.65 18.97 23.17
CA PHE A 132 13.22 19.31 23.09
C PHE A 132 12.46 19.20 24.40
N PHE A 133 12.82 18.27 25.30
CA PHE A 133 11.99 17.98 26.48
C PHE A 133 12.45 18.73 27.74
N THR A 134 13.69 19.19 27.77
CA THR A 134 14.28 19.83 28.94
C THR A 134 14.00 21.33 28.95
N PRO A 135 13.43 21.89 30.05
CA PRO A 135 13.33 23.33 30.23
C PRO A 135 14.70 24.00 30.10
N GLY A 136 14.83 24.97 29.19
CA GLY A 136 16.10 25.62 28.87
C GLY A 136 16.90 24.97 27.72
N GLY A 137 16.41 23.88 27.11
CA GLY A 137 16.95 23.35 25.87
C GLY A 137 16.75 24.32 24.70
N SER A 138 17.62 24.23 23.67
CA SER A 138 17.66 25.19 22.55
C SER A 138 16.34 25.30 21.77
N GLU A 139 15.57 24.21 21.72
CA GLU A 139 14.27 24.10 21.03
C GLU A 139 13.23 23.45 21.94
N HIS A 140 13.21 23.84 23.22
CA HIS A 140 12.30 23.25 24.19
C HIS A 140 10.83 23.38 23.74
N CYS A 141 10.15 22.23 23.66
CA CYS A 141 8.74 22.08 23.35
C CYS A 141 7.89 22.07 24.64
N GLY A 142 7.59 23.26 25.16
CA GLY A 142 6.81 23.43 26.42
C GLY A 142 5.35 22.96 26.37
N PHE A 143 4.83 22.59 25.20
CA PHE A 143 3.48 22.03 25.04
C PHE A 143 3.40 20.53 25.41
N LEU A 144 4.53 19.86 25.61
CA LEU A 144 4.57 18.43 25.96
C LEU A 144 4.33 18.22 27.46
N SER A 145 3.54 17.20 27.78
CA SER A 145 3.24 16.80 29.15
C SER A 145 4.40 16.03 29.81
N ALA A 146 4.37 15.93 31.14
CA ALA A 146 5.29 15.09 31.89
C ALA A 146 5.21 13.61 31.48
N ALA A 147 4.02 13.13 31.06
CA ALA A 147 3.84 11.77 30.60
C ALA A 147 4.50 11.53 29.23
N ALA A 148 4.37 12.49 28.31
CA ALA A 148 5.01 12.40 27.00
C ALA A 148 6.54 12.51 27.03
N THR A 149 7.06 13.20 28.05
CA THR A 149 8.51 13.40 28.24
C THR A 149 9.14 12.41 29.21
N ALA A 150 8.36 11.47 29.77
CA ALA A 150 8.83 10.51 30.75
C ALA A 150 10.01 9.66 30.23
N ALA A 151 11.01 9.46 31.09
CA ALA A 151 12.13 8.58 30.80
C ALA A 151 11.71 7.10 30.96
N PRO A 152 12.28 6.17 30.17
CA PRO A 152 12.06 4.75 30.39
C PRO A 152 12.62 4.34 31.78
N PRO A 153 12.15 3.21 32.33
CA PRO A 153 12.68 2.66 33.58
C PRO A 153 14.21 2.54 33.53
N ALA A 154 14.88 2.84 34.66
CA ALA A 154 16.33 2.77 34.75
C ALA A 154 16.86 1.38 34.35
N GLY A 155 17.84 1.35 33.44
CA GLY A 155 18.45 0.11 32.94
C GLY A 155 17.74 -0.53 31.75
N SER A 156 16.68 0.08 31.21
CA SER A 156 16.05 -0.37 29.95
C SER A 156 16.51 0.47 28.76
N ALA A 157 16.87 -0.19 27.66
CA ALA A 157 17.15 0.48 26.40
C ALA A 157 15.84 1.11 25.85
N PRO A 158 15.91 2.27 25.17
CA PRO A 158 14.72 2.86 24.59
C PRO A 158 14.10 1.92 23.55
N ALA A 159 12.80 1.65 23.65
CA ALA A 159 12.07 0.96 22.59
C ALA A 159 11.94 1.85 21.34
N GLY A 160 11.73 1.25 20.16
CA GLY A 160 11.56 2.00 18.92
C GLY A 160 10.34 2.92 18.91
N ASP A 161 9.34 2.63 19.74
CA ASP A 161 8.09 3.37 19.91
C ASP A 161 8.10 4.30 21.16
N ALA A 162 9.26 4.52 21.78
CA ALA A 162 9.38 5.26 23.05
C ALA A 162 8.82 6.69 23.01
N PHE A 163 8.67 7.31 21.83
CA PHE A 163 8.19 8.68 21.66
C PHE A 163 6.78 8.78 21.05
N VAL A 164 6.03 7.68 20.94
CA VAL A 164 4.63 7.70 20.48
C VAL A 164 3.75 8.70 21.25
N PRO A 165 3.84 8.80 22.60
CA PRO A 165 3.10 9.81 23.35
C PRO A 165 3.47 11.25 22.96
N ALA A 166 4.76 11.55 22.80
CA ALA A 166 5.25 12.86 22.40
C ALA A 166 4.80 13.23 20.98
N ARG A 167 4.84 12.27 20.05
CA ARG A 167 4.32 12.46 18.68
C ARG A 167 2.83 12.80 18.68
N ARG A 168 2.04 12.11 19.50
CA ARG A 168 0.59 12.39 19.61
C ARG A 168 0.32 13.81 20.10
N GLU A 169 1.00 14.24 21.16
CA GLU A 169 0.84 15.60 21.71
C GLU A 169 1.38 16.68 20.77
N LEU A 170 2.48 16.42 20.07
CA LEU A 170 3.00 17.28 19.00
C LEU A 170 1.98 17.49 17.89
N LEU A 171 1.38 16.43 17.36
CA LEU A 171 0.39 16.54 16.31
C LEU A 171 -0.87 17.28 16.78
N ALA A 172 -1.31 17.04 18.02
CA ALA A 172 -2.43 17.79 18.61
C ALA A 172 -2.11 19.28 18.77
N HIS A 173 -0.88 19.63 19.17
CA HIS A 173 -0.42 21.01 19.25
C HIS A 173 -0.41 21.69 17.87
N LEU A 174 0.13 21.02 16.85
CA LEU A 174 0.14 21.54 15.48
C LEU A 174 -1.28 21.69 14.90
N GLU A 175 -2.17 20.75 15.19
CA GLU A 175 -3.58 20.86 14.81
C GLU A 175 -4.23 22.10 15.45
N ALA A 176 -4.00 22.33 16.74
CA ALA A 176 -4.60 23.47 17.44
C ALA A 176 -4.00 24.82 16.99
N ALA A 177 -2.68 24.90 16.83
CA ALA A 177 -1.97 26.18 16.64
C ALA A 177 -1.71 26.53 15.17
N ALA A 178 -1.43 25.55 14.32
CA ALA A 178 -0.97 25.78 12.94
C ALA A 178 -2.05 25.50 11.88
N TRP A 179 -3.06 24.66 12.17
CA TRP A 179 -4.05 24.25 11.16
C TRP A 179 -4.90 25.40 10.60
N GLY A 180 -5.41 26.29 11.47
CA GLY A 180 -6.16 27.48 11.06
C GLY A 180 -5.33 28.40 10.15
N PRO A 181 -4.16 28.88 10.63
CA PRO A 181 -3.25 29.69 9.82
C PRO A 181 -2.80 29.04 8.52
N TYR A 182 -2.56 27.72 8.50
CA TYR A 182 -2.20 26.99 7.28
C TYR A 182 -3.32 27.02 6.24
N ARG A 183 -4.59 26.82 6.61
CA ARG A 183 -5.72 26.89 5.64
C ARG A 183 -5.85 28.26 4.96
N GLY A 184 -5.41 29.33 5.64
CA GLY A 184 -5.34 30.68 5.09
C GLY A 184 -4.10 30.97 4.23
N SER A 185 -3.15 30.03 4.15
CA SER A 185 -1.84 30.25 3.52
C SER A 185 -1.83 29.99 2.00
N PRO A 186 -0.80 30.48 1.29
CA PRO A 186 -0.48 30.08 -0.08
C PRO A 186 -0.14 28.58 -0.22
N GLU A 187 0.50 27.98 0.78
CA GLU A 187 0.85 26.54 0.79
C GLU A 187 -0.40 25.67 0.73
N PHE A 188 -1.46 26.06 1.45
CA PHE A 188 -2.77 25.41 1.31
C PHE A 188 -3.39 25.65 -0.06
N GLY A 189 -3.28 26.86 -0.62
CA GLY A 189 -3.69 27.13 -2.00
C GLY A 189 -3.02 26.20 -3.01
N ARG A 190 -1.71 25.96 -2.85
CA ARG A 190 -0.95 25.01 -3.65
C ARG A 190 -1.42 23.59 -3.45
N PHE A 191 -1.73 23.19 -2.22
CA PHE A 191 -2.33 21.88 -1.94
C PHE A 191 -3.66 21.72 -2.69
N VAL A 192 -4.53 22.74 -2.68
CA VAL A 192 -5.81 22.69 -3.40
C VAL A 192 -5.62 22.55 -4.92
N GLN A 193 -4.64 23.22 -5.52
CA GLN A 193 -4.33 23.03 -6.96
C GLN A 193 -3.92 21.58 -7.28
N PHE A 194 -3.11 20.95 -6.42
CA PHE A 194 -2.77 19.53 -6.58
C PHE A 194 -3.99 18.62 -6.38
N LYS A 195 -4.87 18.91 -5.41
CA LYS A 195 -6.13 18.19 -5.24
C LYS A 195 -7.06 18.34 -6.45
N TRP A 196 -7.06 19.50 -7.09
CA TRP A 196 -7.80 19.70 -8.33
C TRP A 196 -7.27 18.83 -9.47
N LEU A 197 -5.94 18.72 -9.60
CA LEU A 197 -5.30 17.81 -10.57
C LEU A 197 -5.60 16.33 -10.27
N GLU A 198 -5.58 15.95 -8.99
CA GLU A 198 -5.91 14.60 -8.53
C GLU A 198 -7.35 14.21 -8.92
N GLY A 199 -8.29 15.16 -8.82
CA GLY A 199 -9.71 14.97 -9.13
C GLY A 199 -10.06 14.92 -10.62
N GLN A 200 -9.08 15.03 -11.52
CA GLN A 200 -9.33 14.92 -12.96
C GLN A 200 -9.67 13.47 -13.36
N ALA A 201 -10.56 13.33 -14.34
CA ALA A 201 -11.00 12.02 -14.81
C ALA A 201 -9.85 11.18 -15.38
N VAL A 202 -9.82 9.89 -15.04
CA VAL A 202 -8.85 8.91 -15.52
C VAL A 202 -9.51 7.86 -16.40
N SER A 203 -8.86 7.53 -17.52
CA SER A 203 -9.31 6.51 -18.47
C SER A 203 -8.13 5.69 -18.98
N ALA A 204 -8.42 4.66 -19.79
CA ALA A 204 -7.39 3.82 -20.40
C ALA A 204 -6.33 4.61 -21.19
N ASP A 205 -6.69 5.76 -21.78
CA ASP A 205 -5.76 6.60 -22.57
C ASP A 205 -4.62 7.19 -21.73
N ALA A 206 -4.79 7.27 -20.40
CA ALA A 206 -3.75 7.72 -19.49
C ALA A 206 -2.59 6.71 -19.40
N PHE A 207 -2.77 5.47 -19.88
CA PHE A 207 -1.82 4.38 -19.72
C PHE A 207 -1.32 3.84 -21.07
N ALA A 208 -0.08 3.36 -21.06
CA ALA A 208 0.48 2.48 -22.08
C ALA A 208 0.54 1.07 -21.50
N GLU A 209 0.00 0.07 -22.20
CA GLU A 209 0.08 -1.33 -21.76
C GLU A 209 1.26 -2.05 -22.42
N PHE A 210 1.82 -3.02 -21.71
CA PHE A 210 2.94 -3.84 -22.15
C PHE A 210 2.54 -5.31 -22.15
N ARG A 211 3.16 -6.13 -21.30
CA ARG A 211 2.93 -7.58 -21.23
C ARG A 211 1.86 -7.97 -20.21
N VAL A 212 1.26 -9.14 -20.42
CA VAL A 212 0.53 -9.86 -19.37
C VAL A 212 1.53 -10.39 -18.33
N LEU A 213 1.21 -10.18 -17.05
CA LEU A 213 1.97 -10.65 -15.89
C LEU A 213 1.33 -11.92 -15.30
N GLY A 214 0.00 -12.03 -15.34
CA GLY A 214 -0.71 -13.19 -14.84
C GLY A 214 -2.19 -13.21 -15.25
N LYS A 215 -2.85 -14.35 -15.02
CA LYS A 215 -4.28 -14.54 -15.25
C LYS A 215 -4.98 -15.06 -14.00
N GLY A 216 -6.12 -14.47 -13.69
CA GLY A 216 -6.98 -14.82 -12.56
C GLY A 216 -8.37 -15.29 -12.99
N GLY A 217 -9.25 -15.54 -12.03
CA GLY A 217 -10.59 -16.09 -12.30
C GLY A 217 -11.49 -15.19 -13.16
N PHE A 218 -11.30 -13.86 -13.09
CA PHE A 218 -12.18 -12.88 -13.75
C PHE A 218 -11.51 -12.12 -14.90
N GLY A 219 -10.22 -12.33 -15.14
CA GLY A 219 -9.48 -11.66 -16.19
C GLY A 219 -7.97 -11.75 -15.98
N GLU A 220 -7.24 -10.70 -16.34
CA GLU A 220 -5.78 -10.73 -16.41
C GLU A 220 -5.13 -9.49 -15.83
N VAL A 221 -3.87 -9.63 -15.43
CA VAL A 221 -3.04 -8.55 -14.91
C VAL A 221 -1.98 -8.23 -15.95
N CYS A 222 -1.87 -6.97 -16.35
CA CYS A 222 -0.90 -6.51 -17.33
C CYS A 222 0.01 -5.43 -16.73
N ALA A 223 1.27 -5.40 -17.15
CA ALA A 223 2.11 -4.24 -16.88
C ALA A 223 1.62 -3.04 -17.70
N CYS A 224 1.53 -1.89 -17.07
CA CYS A 224 1.23 -0.62 -17.73
C CYS A 224 2.11 0.51 -17.20
N GLN A 225 2.16 1.62 -17.93
CA GLN A 225 2.88 2.83 -17.54
C GLN A 225 1.95 4.02 -17.66
N ARG A 226 1.89 4.88 -16.63
CA ARG A 226 1.16 6.14 -16.74
C ARG A 226 1.95 7.08 -17.65
N ARG A 227 1.32 7.53 -18.74
CA ARG A 227 1.99 8.33 -19.78
C ARG A 227 2.51 9.68 -19.31
N ALA A 228 1.87 10.27 -18.31
CA ALA A 228 2.19 11.62 -17.86
C ALA A 228 3.42 11.68 -16.93
N THR A 229 3.68 10.60 -16.20
CA THR A 229 4.71 10.51 -15.14
C THR A 229 5.79 9.50 -15.47
N GLY A 230 5.51 8.53 -16.36
CA GLY A 230 6.40 7.41 -16.65
C GLY A 230 6.39 6.31 -15.58
N LYS A 231 5.56 6.42 -14.52
CA LYS A 231 5.51 5.41 -13.46
C LYS A 231 4.88 4.11 -13.96
N MET A 232 5.53 3.00 -13.63
CA MET A 232 5.07 1.65 -13.94
C MET A 232 4.04 1.17 -12.90
N TYR A 233 3.05 0.42 -13.38
CA TYR A 233 1.95 -0.14 -12.59
C TYR A 233 1.54 -1.52 -13.13
N ALA A 234 0.77 -2.25 -12.33
CA ALA A 234 0.01 -3.41 -12.78
C ALA A 234 -1.45 -3.00 -12.97
N ASN A 235 -2.06 -3.34 -14.11
CA ASN A 235 -3.47 -3.16 -14.41
C ASN A 235 -4.19 -4.51 -14.31
N LYS A 236 -4.92 -4.75 -13.21
CA LYS A 236 -5.82 -5.92 -13.06
C LYS A 236 -7.13 -5.62 -13.78
N ARG A 237 -7.36 -6.28 -14.91
CA ARG A 237 -8.53 -6.13 -15.77
C ARG A 237 -9.52 -7.25 -15.50
N LEU A 238 -10.68 -6.90 -14.96
CA LEU A 238 -11.76 -7.81 -14.62
C LEU A 238 -12.85 -7.70 -15.70
N ASN A 239 -13.09 -8.78 -16.43
CA ASN A 239 -14.04 -8.74 -17.54
C ASN A 239 -15.48 -8.67 -17.04
N LYS A 240 -16.23 -7.64 -17.46
CA LYS A 240 -17.60 -7.37 -17.00
C LYS A 240 -18.55 -8.55 -17.21
N LYS A 241 -18.48 -9.21 -18.39
CA LYS A 241 -19.32 -10.38 -18.68
C LYS A 241 -18.96 -11.59 -17.81
N ARG A 242 -17.67 -11.78 -17.48
CA ARG A 242 -17.25 -12.83 -16.55
C ARG A 242 -17.72 -12.56 -15.14
N LEU A 243 -17.60 -11.32 -14.67
CA LEU A 243 -18.10 -10.89 -13.36
C LEU A 243 -19.59 -11.18 -13.24
N LYS A 244 -20.42 -10.75 -14.21
CA LYS A 244 -21.86 -11.04 -14.23
C LYS A 244 -22.13 -12.55 -14.19
N LYS A 245 -21.53 -13.32 -15.11
CA LYS A 245 -21.76 -14.77 -15.21
C LYS A 245 -21.42 -15.52 -13.92
N ARG A 246 -20.41 -15.07 -13.18
CA ARG A 246 -19.91 -15.72 -11.96
C ARG A 246 -20.34 -15.01 -10.66
N LYS A 247 -21.24 -14.02 -10.74
CA LYS A 247 -21.68 -13.20 -9.60
C LYS A 247 -20.52 -12.56 -8.81
N GLY A 248 -19.48 -12.11 -9.52
CA GLY A 248 -18.22 -11.64 -8.93
C GLY A 248 -18.14 -10.14 -8.62
N TYR A 249 -19.21 -9.35 -8.87
CA TYR A 249 -19.16 -7.89 -8.67
C TYR A 249 -18.91 -7.49 -7.21
N GLU A 250 -19.52 -8.20 -6.25
CA GLU A 250 -19.32 -7.91 -4.83
C GLU A 250 -17.86 -8.07 -4.41
N ALA A 251 -17.23 -9.19 -4.79
CA ALA A 251 -15.81 -9.43 -4.53
C ALA A 251 -14.91 -8.34 -5.17
N ALA A 252 -15.22 -7.92 -6.40
CA ALA A 252 -14.48 -6.85 -7.08
C ALA A 252 -14.63 -5.49 -6.37
N LEU A 253 -15.84 -5.16 -5.90
CA LEU A 253 -16.10 -3.93 -5.14
C LEU A 253 -15.43 -3.96 -3.76
N VAL A 254 -15.43 -5.11 -3.08
CA VAL A 254 -14.74 -5.31 -1.81
C VAL A 254 -13.23 -5.12 -1.99
N GLU A 255 -12.63 -5.78 -2.98
CA GLU A 255 -11.20 -5.61 -3.29
C GLU A 255 -10.87 -4.15 -3.57
N LYS A 256 -11.65 -3.47 -4.41
CA LYS A 256 -11.46 -2.05 -4.72
C LYS A 256 -11.58 -1.16 -3.49
N ARG A 257 -12.58 -1.40 -2.63
CA ARG A 257 -12.81 -0.60 -1.41
C ARG A 257 -11.68 -0.77 -0.41
N ILE A 258 -11.27 -2.01 -0.14
CA ILE A 258 -10.18 -2.32 0.78
C ILE A 258 -8.88 -1.67 0.29
N LEU A 259 -8.49 -1.91 -0.97
CA LEU A 259 -7.24 -1.38 -1.52
C LEU A 259 -7.22 0.16 -1.65
N ALA A 260 -8.38 0.81 -1.73
CA ALA A 260 -8.48 2.27 -1.72
C ALA A 260 -8.34 2.86 -0.30
N ARG A 261 -8.64 2.09 0.74
CA ARG A 261 -8.61 2.52 2.15
C ARG A 261 -7.30 2.20 2.84
N VAL A 262 -6.70 1.05 2.57
CA VAL A 262 -5.47 0.63 3.24
C VAL A 262 -4.24 1.24 2.56
N HIS A 263 -3.32 1.76 3.36
CA HIS A 263 -2.07 2.33 2.89
C HIS A 263 -0.91 1.76 3.71
N SER A 264 -0.25 0.74 3.15
CA SER A 264 0.84 0.03 3.80
C SER A 264 1.91 -0.34 2.78
N ARG A 265 3.19 -0.26 3.17
CA ARG A 265 4.30 -0.76 2.34
C ARG A 265 4.17 -2.26 2.08
N PHE A 266 3.48 -2.99 2.94
CA PHE A 266 3.39 -4.46 2.88
C PHE A 266 2.13 -4.97 2.18
N ILE A 267 1.36 -4.07 1.56
CA ILE A 267 0.16 -4.37 0.77
C ILE A 267 0.29 -3.64 -0.57
N VAL A 268 -0.14 -4.26 -1.66
CA VAL A 268 -0.20 -3.57 -2.96
C VAL A 268 -1.15 -2.37 -2.85
N SER A 269 -0.70 -1.20 -3.29
CA SER A 269 -1.52 0.02 -3.22
C SER A 269 -2.28 0.22 -4.53
N LEU A 270 -3.57 0.57 -4.44
CA LEU A 270 -4.39 0.98 -5.58
C LEU A 270 -4.12 2.45 -5.91
N ALA A 271 -3.68 2.74 -7.13
CA ALA A 271 -3.45 4.10 -7.61
C ALA A 271 -4.68 4.69 -8.30
N CYS A 272 -5.44 3.89 -9.05
CA CYS A 272 -6.74 4.29 -9.56
C CYS A 272 -7.63 3.10 -9.94
N ALA A 273 -8.94 3.35 -9.97
CA ALA A 273 -9.94 2.43 -10.48
C ALA A 273 -10.77 3.09 -11.58
N PHE A 274 -10.88 2.45 -12.74
CA PHE A 274 -11.68 2.94 -13.87
C PHE A 274 -12.34 1.79 -14.61
N GLN A 275 -13.14 2.10 -15.63
CA GLN A 275 -13.77 1.10 -16.47
C GLN A 275 -13.52 1.38 -17.96
N THR A 276 -13.50 0.31 -18.76
CA THR A 276 -13.53 0.37 -20.22
C THR A 276 -14.88 -0.15 -20.72
N LYS A 277 -15.04 -0.27 -22.04
CA LYS A 277 -16.21 -0.93 -22.63
C LYS A 277 -16.38 -2.38 -22.13
N THR A 278 -15.28 -3.08 -21.83
CA THR A 278 -15.27 -4.53 -21.57
C THR A 278 -14.86 -4.90 -20.16
N ASP A 279 -14.13 -4.05 -19.45
CA ASP A 279 -13.43 -4.43 -18.22
C ASP A 279 -13.57 -3.36 -17.12
N LEU A 280 -13.50 -3.81 -15.88
CA LEU A 280 -13.20 -3.00 -14.71
C LEU A 280 -11.69 -3.09 -14.45
N CYS A 281 -11.03 -1.97 -14.23
CA CYS A 281 -9.57 -1.87 -14.15
C CYS A 281 -9.14 -1.37 -12.77
N LEU A 282 -8.25 -2.12 -12.10
CA LEU A 282 -7.53 -1.69 -10.90
C LEU A 282 -6.07 -1.47 -11.27
N VAL A 283 -5.62 -0.21 -11.27
CA VAL A 283 -4.21 0.14 -11.47
C VAL A 283 -3.54 0.15 -10.10
N MET A 284 -2.65 -0.79 -9.86
CA MET A 284 -2.03 -1.05 -8.57
C MET A 284 -0.51 -1.14 -8.67
N THR A 285 0.16 -1.10 -7.52
CA THR A 285 1.62 -1.27 -7.40
C THR A 285 2.10 -2.45 -8.25
N ILE A 286 3.10 -2.22 -9.09
CA ILE A 286 3.70 -3.29 -9.89
C ILE A 286 4.69 -4.10 -9.04
N MET A 287 4.60 -5.42 -9.10
CA MET A 287 5.43 -6.34 -8.32
C MET A 287 6.21 -7.23 -9.31
N ASN A 288 7.37 -6.76 -9.74
CA ASN A 288 8.14 -7.30 -10.85
C ASN A 288 8.90 -8.60 -10.52
N GLY A 289 9.13 -8.85 -9.23
CA GLY A 289 9.85 -10.01 -8.74
C GLY A 289 9.04 -11.30 -8.78
N GLY A 290 7.77 -11.28 -9.18
CA GLY A 290 6.91 -12.47 -9.21
C GLY A 290 6.37 -12.83 -7.82
N ASP A 291 5.68 -13.97 -7.72
CA ASP A 291 5.07 -14.46 -6.48
C ASP A 291 5.99 -15.41 -5.69
N LEU A 292 5.78 -15.53 -4.37
CA LEU A 292 6.60 -16.41 -3.52
C LEU A 292 6.52 -17.87 -3.97
N ARG A 293 5.40 -18.33 -4.53
CA ARG A 293 5.30 -19.71 -5.02
C ARG A 293 6.34 -19.97 -6.12
N TYR A 294 6.49 -19.06 -7.08
CA TYR A 294 7.52 -19.18 -8.11
C TYR A 294 8.93 -19.23 -7.49
N HIS A 295 9.19 -18.43 -6.47
CA HIS A 295 10.48 -18.44 -5.75
C HIS A 295 10.74 -19.74 -4.99
N ILE A 296 9.72 -20.32 -4.34
CA ILE A 296 9.85 -21.57 -3.57
C ILE A 296 10.15 -22.75 -4.49
N TYR A 297 9.52 -22.80 -5.67
CA TYR A 297 9.46 -24.02 -6.49
C TYR A 297 10.21 -23.96 -7.82
N ASN A 298 10.46 -22.78 -8.39
CA ASN A 298 10.90 -22.64 -9.79
C ASN A 298 12.18 -21.82 -9.97
N VAL A 299 12.67 -21.12 -8.93
CA VAL A 299 13.94 -20.38 -9.04
C VAL A 299 15.15 -21.31 -8.92
N ASP A 300 15.12 -22.23 -7.96
CA ASP A 300 16.05 -23.34 -7.82
C ASP A 300 15.25 -24.64 -7.68
N GLU A 301 15.03 -25.32 -8.80
CA GLU A 301 14.22 -26.55 -8.84
C GLU A 301 14.92 -27.74 -8.17
N GLU A 302 16.25 -27.69 -8.07
CA GLU A 302 17.08 -28.71 -7.41
C GLU A 302 17.02 -28.58 -5.89
N ASN A 303 16.95 -27.35 -5.38
CA ASN A 303 16.88 -27.04 -3.95
C ASN A 303 15.64 -26.18 -3.61
N PRO A 304 14.42 -26.75 -3.70
CA PRO A 304 13.21 -25.97 -3.48
C PRO A 304 13.06 -25.59 -1.99
N GLY A 305 12.44 -24.43 -1.77
CA GLY A 305 12.30 -23.78 -0.47
C GLY A 305 13.35 -22.68 -0.25
N PHE A 306 13.31 -22.08 0.93
CA PHE A 306 14.19 -20.99 1.33
C PHE A 306 15.06 -21.37 2.52
N ALA A 307 16.26 -20.79 2.56
CA ALA A 307 17.02 -20.71 3.80
C ALA A 307 16.25 -19.87 4.84
N GLU A 308 16.38 -20.25 6.12
CA GLU A 308 15.62 -19.65 7.21
C GLU A 308 15.70 -18.12 7.27
N PRO A 309 16.86 -17.43 7.08
CA PRO A 309 16.90 -15.97 7.09
C PRO A 309 16.00 -15.31 6.05
N ARG A 310 15.86 -15.92 4.87
CA ARG A 310 14.96 -15.42 3.80
C ARG A 310 13.49 -15.64 4.16
N ALA A 311 13.16 -16.80 4.74
CA ALA A 311 11.82 -17.07 5.24
C ALA A 311 11.44 -16.12 6.39
N VAL A 312 12.34 -15.88 7.36
CA VAL A 312 12.14 -14.94 8.48
C VAL A 312 11.86 -13.53 7.95
N PHE A 313 12.66 -13.04 6.99
CA PHE A 313 12.49 -11.71 6.40
C PHE A 313 11.11 -11.55 5.73
N TYR A 314 10.71 -12.48 4.87
CA TYR A 314 9.39 -12.40 4.23
C TYR A 314 8.24 -12.58 5.23
N THR A 315 8.39 -13.45 6.22
CA THR A 315 7.40 -13.63 7.28
C THR A 315 7.20 -12.34 8.08
N ALA A 316 8.28 -11.62 8.39
CA ALA A 316 8.20 -10.36 9.11
C ALA A 316 7.44 -9.29 8.30
N GLN A 317 7.66 -9.21 6.98
CA GLN A 317 6.93 -8.30 6.11
C GLN A 317 5.45 -8.68 5.94
N ILE A 318 5.16 -9.99 5.79
CA ILE A 318 3.79 -10.51 5.74
C ILE A 318 3.07 -10.18 7.06
N LEU A 319 3.73 -10.36 8.21
CA LEU A 319 3.18 -10.06 9.53
C LEU A 319 2.75 -8.60 9.65
N LEU A 320 3.59 -7.67 9.17
CA LEU A 320 3.26 -6.23 9.17
C LEU A 320 2.10 -5.90 8.21
N GLY A 321 1.99 -6.61 7.09
CA GLY A 321 0.83 -6.51 6.20
C GLY A 321 -0.47 -6.97 6.87
N LEU A 322 -0.45 -8.14 7.53
CA LEU A 322 -1.60 -8.66 8.27
C LEU A 322 -1.99 -7.76 9.45
N GLU A 323 -1.00 -7.33 10.25
CA GLU A 323 -1.21 -6.41 11.37
C GLU A 323 -1.92 -5.13 10.90
N HIS A 324 -1.48 -4.55 9.78
CA HIS A 324 -2.13 -3.37 9.21
C HIS A 324 -3.57 -3.62 8.79
N LEU A 325 -3.88 -4.76 8.15
CA LEU A 325 -5.26 -5.12 7.80
C LEU A 325 -6.13 -5.28 9.07
N HIS A 326 -5.62 -5.95 10.09
CA HIS A 326 -6.35 -6.21 11.33
C HIS A 326 -6.60 -4.94 12.15
N GLN A 327 -5.65 -3.99 12.17
CA GLN A 327 -5.84 -2.65 12.74
C GLN A 327 -6.95 -1.87 12.02
N HIS A 328 -7.23 -2.18 10.76
CA HIS A 328 -8.35 -1.64 9.98
C HIS A 328 -9.60 -2.54 10.01
N ARG A 329 -9.62 -3.56 10.89
CA ARG A 329 -10.74 -4.51 11.07
C ARG A 329 -11.03 -5.34 9.82
N ILE A 330 -10.01 -5.64 9.01
CA ILE A 330 -10.11 -6.43 7.78
C ILE A 330 -9.45 -7.79 8.00
N VAL A 331 -10.19 -8.88 7.79
CA VAL A 331 -9.67 -10.25 7.78
C VAL A 331 -9.38 -10.66 6.33
N TYR A 332 -8.16 -11.11 6.04
CA TYR A 332 -7.65 -11.31 4.68
C TYR A 332 -8.15 -12.62 4.03
N ARG A 333 -8.13 -13.72 4.77
CA ARG A 333 -8.67 -15.07 4.43
C ARG A 333 -8.04 -15.81 3.25
N ASP A 334 -7.07 -15.24 2.53
CA ASP A 334 -6.43 -15.89 1.38
C ASP A 334 -4.91 -15.69 1.31
N LEU A 335 -4.24 -15.65 2.47
CA LEU A 335 -2.77 -15.72 2.51
C LEU A 335 -2.29 -17.09 2.00
N LYS A 336 -1.48 -17.04 0.95
CA LYS A 336 -0.75 -18.16 0.34
C LYS A 336 0.44 -17.63 -0.47
N PRO A 337 1.46 -18.44 -0.78
CA PRO A 337 2.63 -17.97 -1.52
C PRO A 337 2.32 -17.31 -2.86
N GLU A 338 1.25 -17.69 -3.56
CA GLU A 338 0.82 -17.06 -4.82
C GLU A 338 0.37 -15.60 -4.67
N ASN A 339 -0.13 -15.24 -3.48
CA ASN A 339 -0.67 -13.91 -3.21
C ASN A 339 0.34 -12.98 -2.52
N VAL A 340 1.57 -13.43 -2.33
CA VAL A 340 2.68 -12.63 -1.79
C VAL A 340 3.65 -12.34 -2.91
N LEU A 341 3.74 -11.07 -3.32
CA LEU A 341 4.48 -10.67 -4.52
C LEU A 341 5.75 -9.89 -4.15
N LEU A 342 6.81 -10.02 -4.94
CA LEU A 342 8.08 -9.31 -4.75
C LEU A 342 8.19 -8.09 -5.67
N ASP A 343 8.74 -6.99 -5.15
CA ASP A 343 9.15 -5.84 -5.95
C ASP A 343 10.57 -6.00 -6.51
N ASP A 344 11.07 -4.97 -7.20
CA ASP A 344 12.43 -4.97 -7.79
C ASP A 344 13.55 -4.97 -6.75
N ALA A 345 13.29 -4.47 -5.54
CA ALA A 345 14.26 -4.46 -4.45
C ALA A 345 14.29 -5.79 -3.70
N GLY A 346 13.25 -6.62 -3.84
CA GLY A 346 13.11 -7.90 -3.16
C GLY A 346 12.26 -7.86 -1.90
N HIS A 347 11.54 -6.76 -1.65
CA HIS A 347 10.53 -6.71 -0.60
C HIS A 347 9.22 -7.34 -1.07
N VAL A 348 8.47 -7.92 -0.13
CA VAL A 348 7.18 -8.56 -0.40
C VAL A 348 5.99 -7.70 0.00
N ARG A 349 4.89 -7.86 -0.74
CA ARG A 349 3.58 -7.29 -0.42
C ARG A 349 2.47 -8.33 -0.58
N LEU A 350 1.45 -8.21 0.27
CA LEU A 350 0.18 -8.91 0.12
C LEU A 350 -0.61 -8.35 -1.08
N SER A 351 -1.27 -9.24 -1.81
CA SER A 351 -2.07 -8.92 -3.00
C SER A 351 -3.41 -9.68 -3.01
N ASP A 352 -4.28 -9.38 -3.98
CA ASP A 352 -5.59 -10.06 -4.17
C ASP A 352 -6.51 -10.06 -2.93
N MET A 353 -7.22 -8.94 -2.71
CA MET A 353 -8.14 -8.77 -1.58
C MET A 353 -9.55 -9.28 -1.85
N GLY A 354 -9.75 -10.08 -2.91
CA GLY A 354 -11.08 -10.50 -3.38
C GLY A 354 -11.86 -11.39 -2.40
N LEU A 355 -11.18 -12.02 -1.45
CA LEU A 355 -11.79 -12.83 -0.38
C LEU A 355 -11.74 -12.18 0.99
N ALA A 356 -11.17 -10.98 1.12
CA ALA A 356 -11.10 -10.28 2.38
C ALA A 356 -12.51 -9.86 2.86
N VAL A 357 -12.66 -9.65 4.16
CA VAL A 357 -13.90 -9.18 4.77
C VAL A 357 -13.60 -8.11 5.80
N GLU A 358 -14.41 -7.06 5.77
CA GLU A 358 -14.35 -5.95 6.70
C GLU A 358 -15.38 -6.19 7.80
N LEU A 359 -14.93 -6.26 9.06
CA LEU A 359 -15.81 -6.43 10.22
C LEU A 359 -16.46 -5.08 10.55
N LYS A 360 -17.79 -5.04 10.56
CA LYS A 360 -18.52 -3.80 10.85
C LYS A 360 -18.31 -3.37 12.30
N ASP A 361 -18.65 -2.12 12.60
CA ASP A 361 -18.60 -1.62 13.97
C ASP A 361 -19.49 -2.46 14.89
N GLY A 362 -18.95 -2.85 16.05
CA GLY A 362 -19.62 -3.75 17.00
C GLY A 362 -19.50 -5.24 16.69
N GLU A 363 -19.07 -5.65 15.49
CA GLU A 363 -18.85 -7.06 15.14
C GLU A 363 -17.41 -7.49 15.46
N SER A 364 -17.18 -8.46 16.33
CA SER A 364 -15.82 -8.96 16.60
C SER A 364 -15.42 -10.15 15.70
N LYS A 365 -16.39 -10.77 15.04
CA LYS A 365 -16.22 -12.00 14.27
C LYS A 365 -17.09 -11.99 13.01
N THR A 366 -16.75 -12.88 12.08
CA THR A 366 -17.52 -13.16 10.86
C THR A 366 -17.68 -14.67 10.69
N ARG A 367 -18.49 -15.07 9.70
CA ARG A 367 -18.73 -16.47 9.34
C ARG A 367 -18.74 -16.61 7.83
N GLY A 368 -18.25 -17.73 7.34
CA GLY A 368 -18.34 -18.09 5.92
C GLY A 368 -17.16 -18.92 5.45
N TYR A 369 -17.44 -19.82 4.50
CA TYR A 369 -16.44 -20.68 3.88
C TYR A 369 -15.75 -19.96 2.72
N ALA A 370 -14.55 -19.46 2.93
CA ALA A 370 -13.72 -18.81 1.92
C ALA A 370 -12.23 -19.09 2.18
N GLY A 371 -11.45 -19.23 1.12
CA GLY A 371 -10.00 -19.46 1.19
C GLY A 371 -9.55 -20.65 0.34
N THR A 372 -8.25 -20.91 0.36
CA THR A 372 -7.63 -21.95 -0.47
C THR A 372 -7.52 -23.29 0.28
N PRO A 373 -7.96 -24.43 -0.31
CA PRO A 373 -7.81 -25.75 0.31
C PRO A 373 -6.36 -26.08 0.66
N GLY A 374 -6.09 -26.43 1.92
CA GLY A 374 -4.75 -26.64 2.47
C GLY A 374 -4.27 -25.51 3.37
N PHE A 375 -4.83 -24.31 3.23
CA PHE A 375 -4.48 -23.12 4.02
C PHE A 375 -5.55 -22.78 5.07
N MET A 376 -6.83 -23.05 4.78
CA MET A 376 -7.94 -22.69 5.68
C MET A 376 -7.79 -23.24 7.09
N ALA A 377 -8.04 -22.37 8.08
CA ALA A 377 -7.94 -22.70 9.50
C ALA A 377 -9.05 -23.66 9.98
N PRO A 378 -8.83 -24.41 11.08
CA PRO A 378 -9.80 -25.36 11.61
C PRO A 378 -11.20 -24.80 11.88
N GLU A 379 -11.29 -23.65 12.54
CA GLU A 379 -12.56 -22.99 12.88
C GLU A 379 -13.36 -22.58 11.63
N LEU A 380 -12.68 -22.14 10.57
CA LEU A 380 -13.30 -21.84 9.28
C LEU A 380 -13.82 -23.11 8.60
N LEU A 381 -13.06 -24.20 8.64
CA LEU A 381 -13.47 -25.51 8.09
C LEU A 381 -14.63 -26.14 8.86
N LYS A 382 -14.74 -25.88 10.17
CA LYS A 382 -15.87 -26.28 11.01
C LYS A 382 -17.08 -25.36 10.88
N ASN A 383 -16.98 -24.31 10.06
CA ASN A 383 -18.01 -23.28 9.89
C ASN A 383 -18.41 -22.61 11.22
N GLU A 384 -17.42 -22.37 12.09
CA GLU A 384 -17.55 -21.59 13.33
C GLU A 384 -17.39 -20.09 13.05
N ASP A 385 -17.74 -19.24 14.01
CA ASP A 385 -17.46 -17.80 13.93
C ASP A 385 -15.98 -17.53 14.23
N TYR A 386 -15.33 -16.77 13.36
CA TYR A 386 -13.90 -16.50 13.41
C TYR A 386 -13.58 -15.01 13.23
N ASP A 387 -12.37 -14.65 13.61
CA ASP A 387 -11.77 -13.32 13.45
C ASP A 387 -10.47 -13.43 12.64
N TRP A 388 -9.55 -12.50 12.83
CA TRP A 388 -8.20 -12.51 12.26
C TRP A 388 -7.35 -13.74 12.61
N SER A 389 -7.74 -14.57 13.58
CA SER A 389 -7.01 -15.81 13.93
C SER A 389 -6.80 -16.75 12.75
N VAL A 390 -7.70 -16.74 11.76
CA VAL A 390 -7.57 -17.55 10.53
C VAL A 390 -6.34 -17.16 9.70
N ASP A 391 -5.97 -15.87 9.71
CA ASP A 391 -4.83 -15.36 8.93
C ASP A 391 -3.48 -15.71 9.57
N TYR A 392 -3.45 -15.95 10.87
CA TYR A 392 -2.25 -16.43 11.55
C TYR A 392 -2.04 -17.94 11.37
N PHE A 393 -3.12 -18.71 11.20
CA PHE A 393 -2.99 -20.10 10.80
C PHE A 393 -2.43 -20.22 9.38
N THR A 394 -2.95 -19.43 8.43
CA THR A 394 -2.44 -19.40 7.05
C THR A 394 -1.00 -18.86 6.98
N LEU A 395 -0.62 -17.94 7.88
CA LEU A 395 0.78 -17.53 8.06
C LEU A 395 1.65 -18.72 8.45
N GLY A 396 1.23 -19.52 9.44
CA GLY A 396 1.94 -20.75 9.83
C GLY A 396 2.10 -21.74 8.68
N VAL A 397 1.07 -21.93 7.86
CA VAL A 397 1.13 -22.76 6.65
C VAL A 397 2.14 -22.20 5.64
N THR A 398 2.16 -20.88 5.47
CA THR A 398 3.07 -20.18 4.53
C THR A 398 4.53 -20.27 4.99
N VAL A 399 4.82 -20.09 6.28
CA VAL A 399 6.17 -20.27 6.84
C VAL A 399 6.64 -21.70 6.64
N TYR A 400 5.78 -22.68 6.92
CA TYR A 400 6.09 -24.08 6.72
C TYR A 400 6.44 -24.37 5.26
N GLU A 401 5.62 -23.88 4.32
CA GLU A 401 5.84 -24.11 2.89
C GLU A 401 7.10 -23.42 2.37
N MET A 402 7.44 -22.22 2.88
CA MET A 402 8.69 -21.55 2.55
C MET A 402 9.92 -22.37 2.93
N LEU A 403 9.92 -23.02 4.10
CA LEU A 403 11.06 -23.81 4.58
C LEU A 403 11.10 -25.22 3.97
N GLU A 404 9.94 -25.87 3.89
CA GLU A 404 9.85 -27.30 3.55
C GLU A 404 9.58 -27.56 2.06
N ALA A 405 9.11 -26.55 1.31
CA ALA A 405 8.68 -26.66 -0.09
C ALA A 405 7.60 -27.72 -0.33
N LYS A 406 6.65 -27.80 0.61
CA LYS A 406 5.36 -28.49 0.52
C LYS A 406 4.46 -27.96 1.63
N GLY A 407 3.14 -28.11 1.48
CA GLY A 407 2.21 -27.80 2.57
C GLY A 407 2.30 -28.80 3.74
N PRO A 408 1.97 -28.39 4.98
CA PRO A 408 2.06 -29.25 6.17
C PRO A 408 1.08 -30.44 6.16
N PHE A 409 0.01 -30.37 5.35
CA PHE A 409 -1.05 -31.39 5.29
C PHE A 409 -1.13 -32.13 3.94
N ARG A 410 -0.19 -31.85 3.03
CA ARG A 410 -0.12 -32.46 1.68
C ARG A 410 1.31 -32.85 1.33
N ARG A 411 1.48 -34.04 0.76
CA ARG A 411 2.77 -34.42 0.17
C ARG A 411 2.95 -33.75 -1.19
N ARG A 412 4.20 -33.52 -1.60
CA ARG A 412 4.52 -32.95 -2.92
C ARG A 412 3.97 -33.86 -4.03
N GLY A 413 3.18 -33.31 -4.94
CA GLY A 413 2.55 -34.06 -6.04
C GLY A 413 1.35 -34.93 -5.65
N GLU A 414 0.92 -34.92 -4.39
CA GLU A 414 -0.19 -35.73 -3.91
C GLU A 414 -1.54 -35.24 -4.46
N LYS A 415 -2.29 -36.16 -5.09
CA LYS A 415 -3.67 -35.92 -5.52
C LYS A 415 -4.62 -36.55 -4.49
N VAL A 416 -5.12 -35.74 -3.57
CA VAL A 416 -6.09 -36.13 -2.55
C VAL A 416 -7.33 -35.26 -2.60
N GLU A 417 -8.47 -35.83 -2.25
CA GLU A 417 -9.72 -35.09 -2.14
C GLU A 417 -9.64 -34.02 -1.05
N ASN A 418 -10.36 -32.91 -1.26
CA ASN A 418 -10.41 -31.82 -0.28
C ASN A 418 -10.90 -32.28 1.11
N LYS A 419 -11.78 -33.29 1.17
CA LYS A 419 -12.27 -33.86 2.44
C LYS A 419 -11.16 -34.49 3.28
N GLU A 420 -10.23 -35.22 2.65
CA GLU A 420 -9.10 -35.81 3.36
C GLU A 420 -8.12 -34.73 3.85
N VAL A 421 -7.87 -33.71 3.02
CA VAL A 421 -7.03 -32.57 3.43
C VAL A 421 -7.65 -31.83 4.63
N THR A 422 -8.97 -31.63 4.62
CA THR A 422 -9.72 -31.09 5.76
C THR A 422 -9.58 -31.98 6.99
N ARG A 423 -9.73 -33.30 6.85
CA ARG A 423 -9.55 -34.24 7.97
C ARG A 423 -8.15 -34.11 8.59
N ARG A 424 -7.10 -34.03 7.77
CA ARG A 424 -5.71 -33.84 8.21
C ARG A 424 -5.52 -32.52 8.95
N ILE A 425 -6.03 -31.41 8.40
CA ILE A 425 -5.96 -30.09 9.06
C ILE A 425 -6.62 -30.12 10.45
N LEU A 426 -7.74 -30.83 10.58
CA LEU A 426 -8.50 -30.86 11.83
C LEU A 426 -7.91 -31.79 12.90
N ASN A 427 -7.27 -32.89 12.50
CA ASN A 427 -6.96 -33.99 13.42
C ASN A 427 -5.47 -34.35 13.49
N ASP A 428 -4.70 -34.13 12.43
CA ASP A 428 -3.33 -34.64 12.37
C ASP A 428 -2.33 -33.60 12.91
N PRO A 429 -1.33 -34.02 13.70
CA PRO A 429 -0.23 -33.15 14.08
C PRO A 429 0.64 -32.82 12.86
N VAL A 430 1.24 -31.63 12.87
CA VAL A 430 2.20 -31.21 11.86
C VAL A 430 3.55 -31.87 12.17
N THR A 431 4.25 -32.33 11.13
CA THR A 431 5.60 -32.90 11.25
C THR A 431 6.63 -31.95 10.67
N TYR A 432 7.78 -31.82 11.32
CA TYR A 432 8.84 -30.88 10.94
C TYR A 432 10.12 -31.66 10.63
N SER A 433 10.76 -31.33 9.52
CA SER A 433 12.07 -31.88 9.16
C SER A 433 13.20 -31.14 9.88
N GLU A 434 14.44 -31.58 9.68
CA GLU A 434 15.66 -30.92 10.12
C GLU A 434 15.95 -29.58 9.45
N LYS A 435 15.12 -29.14 8.48
CA LYS A 435 15.16 -27.77 7.92
C LYS A 435 14.67 -26.69 8.90
N PHE A 436 13.97 -27.07 9.96
CA PHE A 436 13.44 -26.13 10.94
C PHE A 436 14.40 -26.00 12.12
N SER A 437 14.88 -24.78 12.39
CA SER A 437 15.49 -24.49 13.69
C SER A 437 14.47 -24.68 14.83
N ALA A 438 14.95 -24.78 16.06
CA ALA A 438 14.06 -24.84 17.24
C ALA A 438 13.10 -23.64 17.29
N ALA A 439 13.60 -22.44 16.97
CA ALA A 439 12.79 -21.22 16.97
C ALA A 439 11.77 -21.20 15.80
N ALA A 440 12.16 -21.68 14.61
CA ALA A 440 11.24 -21.78 13.48
C ALA A 440 10.12 -22.78 13.75
N ARG A 441 10.45 -23.93 14.33
CA ARG A 441 9.49 -24.94 14.74
C ARG A 441 8.51 -24.40 15.79
N GLU A 442 9.02 -23.78 16.85
CA GLU A 442 8.18 -23.20 17.92
C GLU A 442 7.21 -22.14 17.36
N ALA A 443 7.68 -21.25 16.48
CA ALA A 443 6.84 -20.26 15.81
C ALA A 443 5.74 -20.93 14.97
N CYS A 444 6.09 -21.92 14.15
CA CYS A 444 5.13 -22.66 13.34
C CYS A 444 4.11 -23.42 14.20
N GLU A 445 4.53 -24.06 15.30
CA GLU A 445 3.62 -24.77 16.23
C GLU A 445 2.62 -23.80 16.87
N GLY A 446 3.07 -22.62 17.30
CA GLY A 446 2.20 -21.58 17.85
C GLY A 446 1.21 -20.98 16.83
N LEU A 447 1.63 -20.82 15.58
CA LEU A 447 0.77 -20.34 14.48
C LEU A 447 -0.22 -21.43 14.00
N LEU A 448 0.20 -22.70 13.98
CA LEU A 448 -0.60 -23.85 13.49
C LEU A 448 -1.44 -24.52 14.59
N ALA A 449 -1.51 -23.91 15.78
CA ALA A 449 -2.38 -24.31 16.87
C ALA A 449 -3.83 -24.42 16.39
N LYS A 450 -4.46 -25.57 16.66
CA LYS A 450 -5.81 -25.85 16.16
C LYS A 450 -6.88 -25.06 16.90
N ASP A 451 -6.66 -24.81 18.19
CA ASP A 451 -7.46 -23.89 18.98
C ASP A 451 -7.07 -22.44 18.66
N PRO A 452 -7.98 -21.60 18.14
CA PRO A 452 -7.69 -20.20 17.85
C PRO A 452 -7.32 -19.39 19.11
N GLN A 453 -7.78 -19.76 20.31
CA GLN A 453 -7.45 -19.04 21.54
C GLN A 453 -6.00 -19.24 21.98
N ALA A 454 -5.47 -20.45 21.75
CA ALA A 454 -4.07 -20.79 22.00
C ALA A 454 -3.11 -20.34 20.89
N ARG A 455 -3.65 -19.89 19.74
CA ARG A 455 -2.86 -19.51 18.57
C ARG A 455 -2.14 -18.17 18.79
N LEU A 456 -0.90 -18.10 18.31
CA LEU A 456 -0.16 -16.84 18.21
C LEU A 456 -0.81 -15.94 17.15
N GLY A 457 -0.92 -14.64 17.42
CA GLY A 457 -1.56 -13.72 16.48
C GLY A 457 -1.76 -12.30 17.00
N PHE A 458 -2.79 -11.65 16.48
CA PHE A 458 -3.17 -10.27 16.81
C PHE A 458 -3.84 -10.20 18.18
N ARG A 459 -3.30 -9.37 19.08
CA ARG A 459 -3.84 -9.07 20.41
C ARG A 459 -3.60 -7.59 20.71
N ASP A 460 -4.52 -6.96 21.44
CA ASP A 460 -4.38 -5.57 21.91
C ASP A 460 -3.99 -4.58 20.79
N ASN A 461 -4.62 -4.73 19.63
CA ASN A 461 -4.39 -3.91 18.44
C ASN A 461 -2.96 -4.00 17.83
N GLY A 462 -2.24 -5.11 18.07
CA GLY A 462 -0.93 -5.36 17.48
C GLY A 462 -0.48 -6.84 17.51
N CYS A 463 0.77 -7.07 17.15
CA CYS A 463 1.40 -8.39 17.09
C CYS A 463 2.61 -8.51 18.03
N ALA A 464 2.61 -7.83 19.18
CA ALA A 464 3.77 -7.72 20.07
C ALA A 464 4.37 -9.08 20.47
N GLN A 465 3.52 -10.06 20.82
CA GLN A 465 3.96 -11.41 21.17
C GLN A 465 4.70 -12.11 20.01
N LEU A 466 4.19 -11.98 18.78
CA LEU A 466 4.85 -12.51 17.59
C LEU A 466 6.14 -11.75 17.29
N LYS A 467 6.13 -10.40 17.36
CA LYS A 467 7.30 -9.57 17.10
C LYS A 467 8.47 -9.85 18.07
N ALA A 468 8.16 -10.27 19.30
CA ALA A 468 9.14 -10.65 20.33
C ALA A 468 9.61 -12.12 20.25
N HIS A 469 9.01 -12.94 19.38
CA HIS A 469 9.34 -14.36 19.29
C HIS A 469 10.80 -14.57 18.82
N PRO A 470 11.56 -15.56 19.36
CA PRO A 470 12.96 -15.81 18.99
C PRO A 470 13.21 -16.02 17.48
N PHE A 471 12.19 -16.46 16.74
CA PHE A 471 12.20 -16.56 15.27
C PHE A 471 12.54 -15.23 14.58
N PHE A 472 12.13 -14.10 15.15
CA PHE A 472 12.37 -12.76 14.61
C PHE A 472 13.52 -12.01 15.30
N ARG A 473 14.38 -12.69 16.06
CA ARG A 473 15.45 -12.05 16.85
C ARG A 473 16.41 -11.16 16.05
N SER A 474 16.52 -11.38 14.75
CA SER A 474 17.37 -10.62 13.83
C SER A 474 16.65 -9.44 13.15
N ILE A 475 15.36 -9.25 13.40
CA ILE A 475 14.55 -8.22 12.76
C ILE A 475 14.49 -6.96 13.63
N ASN A 476 14.99 -5.86 13.09
CA ASN A 476 14.68 -4.54 13.59
C ASN A 476 13.36 -4.06 12.96
N TRP A 477 12.28 -4.08 13.74
CA TRP A 477 10.93 -3.78 13.25
C TRP A 477 10.77 -2.35 12.74
N GLY A 478 11.31 -1.34 13.42
CA GLY A 478 11.20 0.07 12.98
C GLY A 478 11.89 0.30 11.63
N ARG A 479 13.08 -0.27 11.44
CA ARG A 479 13.79 -0.20 10.15
C ARG A 479 13.08 -1.00 9.05
N LEU A 480 12.48 -2.14 9.38
CA LEU A 480 11.70 -2.93 8.43
C LEU A 480 10.44 -2.15 7.99
N GLU A 481 9.73 -1.55 8.94
CA GLU A 481 8.60 -0.63 8.76
C GLU A 481 8.99 0.68 8.08
N ALA A 482 10.27 1.02 8.01
CA ALA A 482 10.82 2.13 7.20
C ALA A 482 11.34 1.69 5.82
N GLY A 483 11.47 0.39 5.56
CA GLY A 483 12.00 -0.14 4.30
C GLY A 483 13.53 -0.03 4.21
N LEU A 484 14.21 0.04 5.36
CA LEU A 484 15.64 0.25 5.46
C LEU A 484 16.43 -1.05 5.68
N VAL A 485 15.75 -2.17 5.92
CA VAL A 485 16.39 -3.49 6.07
C VAL A 485 16.62 -4.10 4.69
N PRO A 486 17.88 -4.34 4.27
CA PRO A 486 18.18 -4.92 2.97
C PRO A 486 17.56 -6.31 2.79
N PRO A 487 16.88 -6.59 1.67
CA PRO A 487 16.35 -7.92 1.39
C PRO A 487 17.47 -8.97 1.23
N PRO A 488 17.27 -10.20 1.73
CA PRO A 488 18.25 -11.29 1.59
C PRO A 488 18.30 -11.87 0.16
N PHE A 489 17.38 -11.45 -0.72
CA PHE A 489 17.34 -11.82 -2.12
C PHE A 489 16.80 -10.64 -2.93
N VAL A 490 17.52 -10.27 -4.00
CA VAL A 490 17.12 -9.22 -4.94
C VAL A 490 16.83 -9.88 -6.29
N PRO A 491 15.62 -9.73 -6.87
CA PRO A 491 15.32 -10.25 -8.20
C PRO A 491 16.21 -9.64 -9.29
N ASP A 492 16.56 -10.43 -10.31
CA ASP A 492 17.32 -9.93 -11.47
C ASP A 492 16.45 -8.98 -12.31
N PRO A 493 16.85 -7.70 -12.50
CA PRO A 493 16.07 -6.73 -13.26
C PRO A 493 15.90 -7.09 -14.75
N ARG A 494 16.73 -7.99 -15.30
CA ARG A 494 16.64 -8.46 -16.69
C ARG A 494 15.74 -9.68 -16.85
N ARG A 495 15.46 -10.38 -15.74
CA ARG A 495 14.57 -11.54 -15.74
C ARG A 495 13.13 -11.10 -15.53
N VAL A 496 12.22 -11.87 -16.11
CA VAL A 496 10.79 -11.74 -15.81
C VAL A 496 10.33 -12.99 -15.08
N TYR A 497 9.90 -12.78 -13.84
CA TYR A 497 9.43 -13.83 -12.93
C TYR A 497 7.93 -14.09 -13.13
N ALA A 498 7.57 -14.46 -14.37
CA ALA A 498 6.21 -14.82 -14.74
C ALA A 498 6.24 -15.95 -15.76
N LYS A 499 5.12 -16.67 -15.90
CA LYS A 499 4.97 -17.71 -16.95
C LYS A 499 5.07 -17.10 -18.35
N ASP A 500 5.50 -17.92 -19.31
CA ASP A 500 5.51 -17.55 -20.72
C ASP A 500 4.09 -17.29 -21.25
N LEU A 501 3.95 -16.37 -22.20
CA LEU A 501 2.61 -15.94 -22.66
C LEU A 501 1.80 -17.09 -23.27
N GLY A 502 2.47 -18.06 -23.89
CA GLY A 502 1.85 -19.30 -24.39
C GLY A 502 1.23 -20.16 -23.28
N ASP A 503 1.88 -20.23 -22.12
CA ASP A 503 1.44 -21.04 -20.97
C ASP A 503 0.37 -20.36 -20.12
N VAL A 504 0.21 -19.05 -20.29
CA VAL A 504 -0.78 -18.27 -19.56
C VAL A 504 -2.21 -18.64 -20.00
N GLY A 505 -2.41 -19.31 -21.15
CA GLY A 505 -3.67 -19.97 -21.53
C GLY A 505 -4.77 -19.03 -22.01
N ALA A 506 -5.50 -19.37 -23.07
CA ALA A 506 -6.54 -18.49 -23.63
C ALA A 506 -7.85 -18.53 -22.83
N PHE A 507 -8.45 -17.36 -22.63
CA PHE A 507 -9.76 -17.22 -22.02
C PHE A 507 -10.87 -17.53 -23.04
N SER A 508 -11.77 -18.47 -22.74
CA SER A 508 -12.93 -18.73 -23.60
C SER A 508 -13.90 -17.55 -23.61
N THR A 509 -14.37 -17.11 -24.78
CA THR A 509 -15.31 -15.99 -24.89
C THR A 509 -16.62 -16.28 -24.14
N VAL A 510 -17.09 -15.32 -23.33
CA VAL A 510 -18.37 -15.42 -22.62
C VAL A 510 -19.51 -15.08 -23.58
N LYS A 511 -20.25 -16.10 -24.04
CA LYS A 511 -21.45 -15.97 -24.87
C LYS A 511 -22.73 -15.90 -24.03
N GLY A 512 -23.78 -15.28 -24.56
CA GLY A 512 -25.12 -15.26 -23.94
C GLY A 512 -25.25 -14.41 -22.68
N VAL A 513 -24.33 -13.45 -22.46
CA VAL A 513 -24.38 -12.53 -21.33
C VAL A 513 -24.49 -11.10 -21.86
N GLU A 514 -25.61 -10.46 -21.53
CA GLU A 514 -25.89 -9.06 -21.78
C GLU A 514 -25.78 -8.28 -20.46
N LEU A 515 -25.23 -7.08 -20.52
CA LEU A 515 -25.12 -6.19 -19.37
C LEU A 515 -26.36 -5.30 -19.34
N ASP A 516 -26.96 -5.16 -18.17
CA ASP A 516 -28.16 -4.35 -17.94
C ASP A 516 -27.82 -3.04 -17.20
N ALA A 517 -28.83 -2.23 -16.91
CA ALA A 517 -28.66 -0.96 -16.21
C ALA A 517 -28.12 -1.13 -14.77
N GLY A 518 -28.42 -2.24 -14.11
CA GLY A 518 -27.89 -2.55 -12.79
C GLY A 518 -26.39 -2.83 -12.84
N ASP A 519 -25.93 -3.57 -13.86
CA ASP A 519 -24.49 -3.76 -14.11
C ASP A 519 -23.78 -2.42 -14.36
N ALA A 520 -24.39 -1.53 -15.14
CA ALA A 520 -23.82 -0.22 -15.45
C ALA A 520 -23.61 0.61 -14.17
N ALA A 521 -24.63 0.68 -13.29
CA ALA A 521 -24.52 1.39 -12.02
C ALA A 521 -23.42 0.82 -11.11
N LEU A 522 -23.26 -0.52 -11.06
CA LEU A 522 -22.17 -1.15 -10.31
C LEU A 522 -20.79 -0.83 -10.91
N CYS A 523 -20.68 -0.80 -12.24
CA CYS A 523 -19.45 -0.44 -12.92
C CYS A 523 -19.08 1.04 -12.70
N ASP A 524 -20.08 1.93 -12.68
CA ASP A 524 -19.89 3.35 -12.40
C ASP A 524 -19.44 3.58 -10.95
N ALA A 525 -20.06 2.88 -9.98
CA ALA A 525 -19.65 2.92 -8.58
C ALA A 525 -18.22 2.37 -8.35
N PHE A 526 -17.81 1.37 -9.13
CA PHE A 526 -16.46 0.84 -9.10
C PHE A 526 -15.41 1.86 -9.59
N ALA A 527 -15.74 2.60 -10.65
CA ALA A 527 -14.84 3.51 -11.36
C ALA A 527 -14.64 4.85 -10.63
N SER A 528 -14.14 4.80 -9.39
CA SER A 528 -13.97 5.99 -8.53
C SER A 528 -12.79 6.90 -8.92
N GLY A 529 -12.02 6.55 -9.94
CA GLY A 529 -10.89 7.35 -10.39
C GLY A 529 -9.64 7.19 -9.53
N THR A 530 -8.93 8.29 -9.34
CA THR A 530 -7.62 8.36 -8.67
C THR A 530 -7.75 8.14 -7.16
N VAL A 531 -6.81 7.40 -6.57
CA VAL A 531 -6.67 7.25 -5.11
C VAL A 531 -5.63 8.27 -4.60
N PRO A 532 -5.94 9.09 -3.58
CA PRO A 532 -5.11 10.25 -3.23
C PRO A 532 -3.65 9.94 -2.89
N ILE A 533 -3.41 9.11 -1.87
CA ILE A 533 -2.05 8.89 -1.35
C ILE A 533 -1.11 8.33 -2.44
N PRO A 534 -1.42 7.21 -3.14
CA PRO A 534 -0.50 6.66 -4.12
C PRO A 534 -0.28 7.55 -5.35
N TRP A 535 -1.24 8.42 -5.68
CA TRP A 535 -1.08 9.41 -6.74
C TRP A 535 -0.11 10.53 -6.33
N GLN A 536 -0.19 10.98 -5.08
CA GLN A 536 0.74 11.98 -4.54
C GLN A 536 2.16 11.42 -4.43
N GLU A 537 2.32 10.17 -3.96
CA GLU A 537 3.61 9.46 -3.97
C GLU A 537 4.16 9.34 -5.39
N GLU A 538 3.33 8.98 -6.37
CA GLU A 538 3.71 8.95 -7.78
C GLU A 538 4.30 10.28 -8.26
N LEU A 539 3.66 11.41 -7.98
CA LEU A 539 4.18 12.71 -8.39
C LEU A 539 5.51 13.05 -7.71
N ILE A 540 5.67 12.71 -6.43
CA ILE A 540 6.90 12.95 -5.67
C ILE A 540 8.05 12.08 -6.18
N GLU A 541 7.83 10.78 -6.33
CA GLU A 541 8.83 9.81 -6.78
C GLU A 541 9.31 10.06 -8.21
N THR A 542 8.42 10.51 -9.08
CA THR A 542 8.74 10.79 -10.50
C THR A 542 9.32 12.19 -10.73
N GLY A 543 9.50 13.00 -9.68
CA GLY A 543 9.99 14.37 -9.78
C GLY A 543 8.96 15.39 -10.29
N VAL A 544 7.78 14.94 -10.71
CA VAL A 544 6.72 15.80 -11.27
C VAL A 544 6.20 16.79 -10.24
N PHE A 545 6.14 16.40 -8.96
CA PHE A 545 5.78 17.32 -7.89
C PHE A 545 6.74 18.51 -7.85
N GLN A 546 8.05 18.28 -7.91
CA GLN A 546 9.07 19.32 -7.88
C GLN A 546 9.02 20.19 -9.14
N GLU A 547 8.80 19.59 -10.31
CA GLU A 547 8.64 20.32 -11.58
C GLU A 547 7.44 21.26 -11.58
N LEU A 548 6.33 20.88 -10.93
CA LEU A 548 5.10 21.67 -10.87
C LEU A 548 5.06 22.62 -9.66
N ASN A 549 5.64 22.21 -8.53
CA ASN A 549 5.60 22.95 -7.27
C ASN A 549 6.66 24.07 -7.21
N VAL A 550 6.67 24.91 -8.24
CA VAL A 550 7.58 26.06 -8.33
C VAL A 550 7.00 27.24 -7.55
N TRP A 551 7.87 27.97 -6.87
CA TRP A 551 7.56 29.18 -6.09
C TRP A 551 8.32 30.38 -6.66
N GLY A 552 7.76 31.58 -6.48
CA GLY A 552 8.44 32.82 -6.82
C GLY A 552 9.60 33.13 -5.85
N ALA A 553 10.24 34.30 -6.04
CA ALA A 553 11.18 34.84 -5.06
C ALA A 553 10.50 34.98 -3.68
N PRO A 554 11.25 34.95 -2.56
CA PRO A 554 10.69 35.11 -1.22
C PRO A 554 9.71 36.30 -1.14
N GLY A 555 8.49 36.03 -0.67
CA GLY A 555 7.43 37.05 -0.57
C GLY A 555 6.60 37.26 -1.86
N THR A 556 6.88 36.56 -2.96
CA THR A 556 6.11 36.64 -4.21
C THR A 556 5.36 35.34 -4.49
N LEU A 557 4.10 35.46 -4.94
CA LEU A 557 3.30 34.32 -5.37
C LEU A 557 3.57 34.02 -6.86
N PRO A 558 3.63 32.73 -7.25
CA PRO A 558 3.65 32.38 -8.66
C PRO A 558 2.31 32.74 -9.32
N PRO A 559 2.28 33.03 -10.65
CA PRO A 559 1.08 33.52 -11.33
C PRO A 559 -0.14 32.61 -11.24
N ASP A 560 0.05 31.29 -11.10
CA ASP A 560 -1.06 30.34 -10.92
C ASP A 560 -1.70 30.42 -9.53
N LEU A 561 -0.99 30.95 -8.53
CA LEU A 561 -1.44 31.11 -7.14
C LEU A 561 -1.84 32.53 -6.78
N ASP A 562 -1.48 33.54 -7.56
CA ASP A 562 -1.86 34.93 -7.34
C ASP A 562 -3.29 35.18 -7.83
N PRO A 563 -4.27 35.44 -6.94
CA PRO A 563 -5.64 35.71 -7.37
C PRO A 563 -5.78 36.94 -8.27
N ASN A 564 -4.80 37.86 -8.23
CA ASN A 564 -4.79 39.10 -9.01
C ASN A 564 -4.05 38.97 -10.34
N ALA A 565 -3.32 37.88 -10.57
CA ALA A 565 -2.72 37.62 -11.86
C ALA A 565 -3.85 37.43 -12.88
N ALA A 566 -3.71 38.04 -14.06
CA ALA A 566 -4.70 37.87 -15.12
C ALA A 566 -4.81 36.37 -15.45
N GLY A 567 -5.95 35.77 -15.06
CA GLY A 567 -6.22 34.35 -15.30
C GLY A 567 -6.04 34.06 -16.79
N GLY A 568 -4.94 33.41 -17.12
CA GLY A 568 -4.47 33.25 -18.50
C GLY A 568 -5.36 32.33 -19.32
N ALA A 569 -6.50 32.82 -19.78
CA ALA A 569 -7.17 32.32 -20.98
C ALA A 569 -6.38 32.85 -22.20
N GLY A 570 -5.30 32.17 -22.57
CA GLY A 570 -4.55 32.50 -23.79
C GLY A 570 -3.14 31.93 -23.80
N GLY A 571 -2.85 31.04 -24.77
CA GLY A 571 -1.53 30.45 -24.94
C GLY A 571 -0.45 31.50 -25.16
N GLY A 572 0.47 31.63 -24.20
CA GLY A 572 1.78 32.23 -24.38
C GLY A 572 2.83 31.13 -24.56
N LYS A 573 3.56 31.19 -25.66
CA LYS A 573 4.69 30.30 -25.96
C LYS A 573 5.67 30.30 -24.79
N SER A 574 6.01 29.12 -24.29
CA SER A 574 7.16 28.91 -23.41
C SER A 574 8.40 29.46 -24.10
N SER A 575 8.99 30.51 -23.52
CA SER A 575 10.36 30.91 -23.81
C SER A 575 11.27 29.81 -23.29
N THR A 576 11.77 29.01 -24.22
CA THR A 576 12.84 28.06 -24.01
C THR A 576 14.16 28.82 -23.90
N CYS A 577 15.07 28.29 -23.06
CA CYS A 577 16.52 28.52 -23.04
C CYS A 577 17.06 29.85 -22.50
N HIS A 578 17.68 29.77 -21.33
CA HIS A 578 19.09 30.09 -21.02
C HIS A 578 19.25 29.78 -19.51
N LEU A 579 20.06 28.82 -19.03
CA LEU A 579 21.50 28.66 -19.19
C LEU A 579 21.96 27.25 -18.76
N LEU A 580 23.00 26.78 -19.48
CA LEU A 580 24.13 25.91 -19.12
C LEU A 580 23.92 24.75 -18.14
#